data_AF-A0A7M2X7K2-F1
#
_entry.id   AF-A0A7M2X7K2-F1
#
_cell.length_a   1.000
_cell.length_b   1.000
_cell.length_c   1.000
_cell.angle_alpha   90.00
_cell.angle_beta   90.00
_cell.angle_gamma   90.00
#
_symmetry.space_group_name_H-M   'P 1'
#
loop_
_entity.id
_entity.type
_entity.pdbx_description
1 polymer ?
#
loop_
_entity_poly.entity_id
_entity_poly.type
_entity_poly.pdbx_seq_one_letter_code
_entity_poly.pdbx_strand_id
1 'polypeptide(L)' 'MSLLQWAVAGAAGYAIWRVAQKNREEQAPAAFAQGEESGGNFAKVRSAGTEGMRSDPKRWDKVDQASDESFPASDPPATY' A
#
# COMPACT_ATOMS: atom_id res chain seq x y z
N MET A 1 -19.90 41.05 1.44
CA MET A 1 -19.77 39.62 1.82
C MET A 1 -19.12 39.57 3.19
N SER A 2 -19.80 38.96 4.16
CA SER A 2 -19.40 38.98 5.57
C SER A 2 -18.32 37.94 5.85
N LEU A 3 -17.37 38.25 6.74
CA LEU A 3 -16.34 37.31 7.23
C LEU A 3 -16.95 36.01 7.79
N LEU A 4 -18.17 36.08 8.34
CA LEU A 4 -18.89 34.92 8.84
C LEU A 4 -19.22 33.91 7.73
N GLN A 5 -19.53 34.37 6.52
CA GLN A 5 -19.84 33.50 5.39
C GLN A 5 -18.59 32.72 4.94
N TRP A 6 -17.43 33.38 4.93
CA TRP A 6 -16.14 32.72 4.63
C TRP A 6 -15.73 31.73 5.72
N ALA A 7 -15.97 32.04 7.00
CA ALA A 7 -15.70 31.11 8.09
C ALA A 7 -16.55 29.84 7.99
N VAL A 8 -17.85 29.97 7.68
CA VAL A 8 -18.76 28.84 7.46
C VAL A 8 -18.32 28.00 6.25
N ALA A 9 -17.96 28.65 5.14
CA ALA A 9 -17.47 27.95 3.95
C ALA A 9 -16.17 27.17 4.21
N GLY A 10 -15.23 27.77 4.97
CA GLY A 10 -13.98 27.11 5.36
C GLY A 10 -14.21 25.89 6.27
N ALA A 11 -15.11 26.02 7.26
CA ALA A 11 -15.46 24.90 8.15
C ALA A 11 -16.14 23.75 7.39
N ALA A 12 -17.06 24.06 6.47
CA ALA A 12 -17.69 23.07 5.62
C ALA A 12 -16.68 22.35 4.72
N GLY A 13 -15.77 23.11 4.09
CA GLY A 13 -14.69 22.54 3.28
C GLY A 13 -13.76 21.62 4.09
N TYR A 14 -13.38 22.03 5.31
CA TYR A 14 -12.55 21.21 6.19
C TYR A 14 -13.25 19.91 6.61
N ALA A 15 -14.53 19.95 6.93
CA ALA A 15 -15.31 18.76 7.27
C ALA A 15 -15.36 17.75 6.11
N ILE A 16 -15.63 18.23 4.88
CA ILE A 16 -15.62 17.38 3.67
C ILE A 16 -14.23 16.78 3.45
N TRP A 17 -13.18 17.61 3.52
CA TRP A 17 -11.80 17.16 3.36
C TRP A 17 -11.42 16.11 4.40
N ARG A 18 -11.79 16.29 5.67
CA ARG A 18 -11.46 15.35 6.75
C ARG A 18 -12.12 13.99 6.56
N VAL A 19 -13.38 13.96 6.12
CA VAL A 19 -14.09 12.71 5.78
C VAL A 19 -13.44 12.02 4.58
N ALA A 20 -13.10 12.77 3.53
CA ALA A 20 -12.42 12.23 2.35
C ALA A 20 -11.01 11.69 2.68
N GLN A 21 -10.29 12.33 3.61
CA GLN A 21 -8.95 11.91 4.03
C GLN A 21 -8.98 10.60 4.80
N LYS A 22 -9.96 10.40 5.70
CA LYS A 22 -10.12 9.13 6.44
C LYS A 22 -10.24 7.93 5.48
N ASN A 23 -11.00 8.08 4.40
CA ASN A 23 -11.14 7.05 3.38
C ASN A 23 -9.86 6.79 2.55
N ARG A 24 -8.90 7.74 2.55
CA ARG A 24 -7.59 7.57 1.91
C ARG A 24 -6.59 6.86 2.82
N GLU A 25 -6.64 7.13 4.13
CA GLU A 25 -5.82 6.44 5.12
C GLU A 25 -6.18 4.94 5.21
N GLU A 26 -7.45 4.59 4.96
CA GLU A 26 -7.90 3.19 4.92
C GLU A 26 -7.50 2.44 3.63
N GLN A 27 -6.99 3.12 2.60
CA GLN A 27 -6.48 2.47 1.40
C GLN A 27 -5.08 1.92 1.67
N ALA A 28 -5.02 0.67 2.11
CA ALA A 28 -3.76 -0.06 2.18
C ALA A 28 -3.03 0.01 0.81
N PRO A 29 -1.70 -0.09 0.76
CA PRO A 29 -0.93 0.04 -0.46
C PRO A 29 -1.20 -1.12 -1.43
N ALA A 30 -1.17 -0.80 -2.73
CA ALA A 30 -1.64 -1.70 -3.79
C ALA A 30 -0.89 -3.04 -3.89
N ALA A 31 0.34 -3.12 -3.40
CA ALA A 31 1.18 -4.31 -3.51
C ALA A 31 1.17 -5.22 -2.28
N PHE A 32 0.78 -4.72 -1.10
CA PHE A 32 1.01 -5.41 0.18
C PHE A 32 -0.26 -6.10 0.66
N ALA A 33 -0.09 -7.32 1.16
CA ALA A 33 -1.11 -7.96 1.97
C ALA A 33 -1.35 -7.16 3.27
N GLN A 34 -2.45 -7.46 3.94
CA GLN A 34 -2.76 -6.85 5.22
C GLN A 34 -1.67 -7.22 6.25
N GLY A 35 -1.00 -6.22 6.84
CA GLY A 35 0.08 -6.42 7.82
C GLY A 35 1.49 -6.53 7.23
N GLU A 36 1.63 -6.59 5.91
CA GLU A 36 2.93 -6.61 5.20
C GLU A 36 3.48 -5.20 4.92
N GLU A 37 2.68 -4.17 5.17
CA GLU A 37 3.09 -2.79 4.98
C GLU A 37 4.38 -2.52 5.76
N SER A 38 5.48 -2.26 5.06
CA SER A 38 6.80 -2.12 5.68
C SER A 38 6.95 -0.83 6.52
N GLY A 39 5.85 -0.18 6.90
CA GLY A 39 5.81 1.06 7.67
C GLY A 39 6.72 2.13 7.09
N GLY A 40 7.62 2.67 7.94
CA GLY A 40 8.60 3.70 7.59
C GLY A 40 9.81 3.22 6.77
N ASN A 41 9.92 1.93 6.45
CA ASN A 41 11.05 1.46 5.63
C ASN A 41 11.01 2.13 4.24
N PHE A 42 12.15 2.68 3.84
CA PHE A 42 12.34 3.41 2.58
C PHE A 42 12.16 2.50 1.36
N ALA A 43 12.63 1.26 1.44
CA ALA A 43 12.67 0.32 0.32
C ALA A 43 11.29 -0.28 -0.01
N LYS A 44 10.29 -0.16 0.90
CA LYS A 44 8.92 -0.67 0.70
C LYS A 44 8.92 -2.12 0.19
N VAL A 45 9.64 -2.98 0.90
CA VAL A 45 9.75 -4.43 0.60
C VAL A 45 8.79 -5.20 1.49
N ARG A 46 8.12 -6.20 0.90
CA ARG A 46 7.24 -7.18 1.57
C ARG A 46 7.91 -8.55 1.63
N SER A 47 7.36 -9.47 2.41
CA SER A 47 7.66 -10.89 2.30
C SER A 47 7.40 -11.41 0.88
N ALA A 48 8.24 -12.32 0.40
CA ALA A 48 8.00 -13.01 -0.86
C ALA A 48 6.81 -13.97 -0.75
N GLY A 49 6.20 -14.32 -1.88
CA GLY A 49 5.06 -15.22 -1.96
C GLY A 49 3.70 -14.51 -2.03
N THR A 50 2.67 -15.30 -2.32
CA THR A 50 1.28 -14.85 -2.49
C THR A 50 0.68 -14.27 -1.21
N GLU A 51 1.11 -14.77 -0.07
CA GLU A 51 0.73 -14.31 1.27
C GLU A 51 1.25 -12.90 1.57
N GLY A 52 2.36 -12.51 0.94
CA GLY A 52 2.95 -11.19 1.11
C GLY A 52 2.25 -10.10 0.29
N MET A 53 1.55 -10.50 -0.79
CA MET A 53 0.98 -9.56 -1.76
C MET A 53 -0.53 -9.35 -1.57
N ARG A 54 -1.02 -8.18 -2.00
CA ARG A 54 -2.45 -7.89 -2.03
C ARG A 54 -3.21 -8.79 -3.00
N SER A 55 -2.59 -9.04 -4.14
CA SER A 55 -3.21 -9.75 -5.26
C SER A 55 -3.41 -11.22 -4.91
N ASP A 56 -4.45 -11.82 -5.47
CA ASP A 56 -4.70 -13.27 -5.36
C ASP A 56 -4.50 -13.91 -6.75
N PRO A 57 -3.24 -14.20 -7.14
CA PRO A 57 -2.96 -14.74 -8.47
C PRO A 57 -3.47 -16.18 -8.58
N LYS A 58 -4.24 -16.47 -9.64
CA LYS A 58 -4.79 -17.82 -9.91
C LYS A 58 -3.73 -18.88 -10.19
N ARG A 59 -2.52 -18.46 -10.55
CA ARG A 59 -1.38 -19.31 -10.85
C ARG A 59 -0.16 -18.72 -10.14
N TRP A 60 0.54 -19.57 -9.42
CA TRP A 60 1.81 -19.27 -8.80
C TRP A 60 2.65 -20.55 -8.82
N ASP A 61 3.76 -20.53 -9.53
CA ASP A 61 4.65 -21.68 -9.62
C ASP A 61 6.03 -21.41 -8.99
N LYS A 62 6.92 -22.39 -9.10
CA LYS A 62 8.25 -22.30 -8.48
C LYS A 62 9.13 -21.23 -9.12
N VAL A 63 8.91 -20.92 -10.40
CA VAL A 63 9.66 -19.86 -11.10
C VAL A 63 9.18 -18.50 -10.60
N ASP A 64 7.87 -18.33 -10.44
CA ASP A 64 7.29 -17.12 -9.84
C ASP A 64 7.84 -16.89 -8.42
N GLN A 65 7.81 -17.93 -7.59
CA GLN A 65 8.34 -17.87 -6.21
C GLN A 65 9.82 -17.50 -6.18
N ALA A 66 10.66 -18.22 -6.94
CA ALA A 66 12.09 -17.97 -6.99
C ALA A 66 12.41 -16.56 -7.50
N SER A 67 11.61 -16.07 -8.46
CA SER A 67 11.74 -14.70 -8.95
C SER A 67 11.37 -13.68 -7.88
N ASP A 68 10.30 -13.87 -7.10
CA ASP A 68 9.89 -12.95 -6.03
C ASP A 68 10.92 -12.93 -4.88
N GLU A 69 11.46 -14.10 -4.51
CA GLU A 69 12.49 -14.24 -3.46
C GLU A 69 13.84 -13.59 -3.83
N SER A 70 14.13 -13.46 -5.12
CA SER A 70 15.37 -12.81 -5.57
C SER A 70 15.40 -11.31 -5.26
N PHE A 71 14.26 -10.66 -5.03
CA PHE A 71 14.20 -9.23 -4.75
C PHE A 71 14.33 -8.93 -3.24
N PRO A 72 15.02 -7.83 -2.86
CA PRO A 72 15.67 -6.82 -3.72
C PRO A 72 17.13 -7.17 -4.11
N ALA A 73 17.70 -8.26 -3.59
CA ALA A 73 19.14 -8.56 -3.70
C ALA A 73 19.62 -8.93 -5.12
N SER A 74 18.72 -9.35 -6.00
CA SER A 74 18.97 -9.84 -7.36
C SER A 74 19.86 -11.11 -7.44
N ASP A 75 19.92 -11.89 -6.36
CA ASP A 75 20.67 -13.15 -6.36
C ASP A 75 19.88 -14.26 -7.10
N PRO A 76 20.54 -15.10 -7.93
CA PRO A 76 19.88 -16.21 -8.59
C PRO A 76 19.45 -17.28 -7.57
N PRO A 77 18.35 -18.01 -7.82
CA PRO A 77 17.88 -19.05 -6.91
C PRO A 77 18.92 -20.18 -6.76
N ALA A 78 19.27 -20.50 -5.52
CA ALA A 78 20.26 -21.53 -5.18
C ALA A 78 19.63 -22.95 -5.17
N THR A 79 18.82 -23.27 -6.18
CA THR A 79 18.14 -24.57 -6.31
C THR A 79 18.82 -25.39 -7.41
N TYR A 80 19.86 -26.14 -7.05
CA TYR A 80 20.57 -27.08 -7.94
C TYR A 80 20.71 -28.46 -7.30
#